data_AF-A0AAJ2SLY5-F1
#
_entry.id   AF-A0AAJ2SLY5-F1
#
_cell.length_a   1.000
_cell.length_b   1.000
_cell.length_c   1.000
_cell.angle_alpha   90.00
_cell.angle_beta   90.00
_cell.angle_gamma   90.00
#
_symmetry.space_group_name_H-M   'P 1'
#
loop_
_entity.id
_entity.type
_entity.pdbx_description
1 polymer ?
#
loop_
_entity_poly.entity_id
_entity_poly.type
_entity_poly.pdbx_seq_one_letter_code
_entity_poly.pdbx_strand_id
1 'polypeptide(L)' 'MTGISLILPEDLSNSLADLAKTNGQSASYLAMDVLRDYIAHERALTAQIELAVKEADEGKFATEDQVAAMRARRWSRSAG' A
#
# COMPACT_ATOMS: atom_id res chain seq x y z
N MET A 1 8.20 -26.39 -9.14
CA MET A 1 8.40 -25.19 -8.31
C MET A 1 9.33 -24.27 -9.09
N THR A 2 8.94 -23.02 -9.29
CA THR A 2 9.81 -22.00 -9.89
C THR A 2 10.56 -21.31 -8.76
N GLY A 3 11.87 -21.13 -8.91
CA GLY A 3 12.72 -20.41 -7.97
C GLY A 3 13.22 -19.12 -8.61
N ILE A 4 13.31 -18.06 -7.81
CA ILE A 4 13.96 -16.81 -8.20
C ILE A 4 15.23 -16.64 -7.36
N SER A 5 16.31 -16.17 -7.98
CA SER A 5 17.52 -15.74 -7.26
C SER A 5 17.45 -14.23 -7.10
N LEU A 6 17.58 -13.75 -5.86
CA LEU A 6 17.54 -12.34 -5.52
C LEU A 6 18.92 -11.91 -5.06
N ILE A 7 19.48 -10.88 -5.69
CA ILE A 7 20.72 -10.25 -5.25
C ILE A 7 20.33 -9.05 -4.39
N LEU A 8 20.71 -9.11 -3.12
CA LEU A 8 20.45 -8.05 -2.16
C LEU A 8 21.75 -7.34 -1.81
N PRO A 9 21.71 -6.02 -1.57
CA PRO A 9 22.76 -5.32 -0.84
C PRO A 9 23.04 -6.01 0.50
N GLU A 10 24.31 -6.01 0.93
CA GLU A 10 24.77 -6.74 2.13
C GLU A 10 24.03 -6.28 3.39
N ASP A 11 23.85 -4.97 3.55
CA ASP A 11 23.13 -4.33 4.65
C ASP A 11 21.67 -4.79 4.75
N LEU A 12 20.99 -4.87 3.60
CA LEU A 12 19.60 -5.34 3.53
C LEU A 12 19.50 -6.83 3.81
N SER A 13 20.44 -7.63 3.28
CA SER A 13 20.52 -9.06 3.56
C SER A 13 20.71 -9.34 5.05
N ASN A 14 21.61 -8.60 5.70
CA ASN A 14 21.86 -8.73 7.13
C ASN A 14 20.63 -8.33 7.96
N SER A 15 19.99 -7.21 7.61
CA SER A 15 18.78 -6.74 8.29
C SER A 15 17.63 -7.76 8.18
N LEU A 16 17.45 -8.35 7.01
CA LEU A 16 16.44 -9.39 6.78
C LEU A 16 16.74 -10.66 7.60
N ALA A 17 18.01 -11.07 7.65
CA ALA A 17 18.44 -12.24 8.42
C ALA A 17 18.23 -12.04 9.93
N ASP A 18 18.57 -10.86 10.46
CA ASP A 18 18.38 -10.53 11.88
C ASP A 18 16.90 -10.47 12.27
N LEU A 19 16.07 -9.89 11.42
CA LEU A 19 14.61 -9.86 11.63
C LEU A 19 14.01 -11.26 11.59
N ALA A 20 14.40 -12.08 10.60
CA ALA A 20 13.95 -13.45 10.49
C ALA A 20 14.35 -14.29 11.72
N LYS A 21 15.59 -14.11 12.20
CA LYS A 21 16.10 -14.79 13.41
C LYS A 21 15.29 -14.42 14.65
N THR A 22 14.98 -13.14 14.84
CA THR A 22 14.16 -12.64 15.95
C THR A 22 12.76 -13.28 15.96
N ASN A 23 12.19 -13.49 14.77
CA ASN A 23 10.85 -14.05 14.60
C ASN A 23 10.82 -15.58 14.52
N GLY A 24 11.98 -16.26 14.62
CA GLY A 24 12.08 -17.71 14.48
C GLY A 24 11.76 -18.23 13.08
N GLN A 25 11.90 -17.38 12.05
CA GLN A 25 11.60 -17.67 10.65
C GLN A 25 12.87 -17.72 9.81
N SER A 26 12.79 -18.30 8.60
CA SER A 26 13.89 -18.21 7.63
C SER A 26 13.81 -16.90 6.85
N ALA A 27 14.97 -16.35 6.46
CA ALA A 27 15.02 -15.13 5.64
C ALA A 27 14.25 -15.30 4.32
N SER A 28 14.30 -16.48 3.70
CA SER A 28 13.55 -16.79 2.48
C SER A 28 12.04 -16.77 2.71
N TYR A 29 11.57 -17.28 3.86
CA TYR A 29 10.14 -17.24 4.19
C TYR A 29 9.66 -15.80 4.39
N LEU A 30 10.42 -15.02 5.16
CA LEU A 30 10.11 -13.61 5.39
C LEU A 30 10.14 -12.79 4.10
N ALA A 31 11.11 -13.04 3.21
CA ALA A 31 11.15 -12.41 1.89
C ALA A 31 9.92 -12.75 1.04
N MET A 32 9.47 -14.02 1.06
CA MET A 32 8.25 -14.42 0.35
C MET A 32 7.00 -13.75 0.91
N ASP A 33 6.92 -13.60 2.23
CA ASP A 33 5.80 -12.94 2.91
C ASP A 33 5.72 -11.46 2.52
N VAL A 34 6.84 -10.74 2.62
CA VAL A 34 6.93 -9.33 2.21
C VAL A 34 6.59 -9.15 0.73
N LEU A 35 7.07 -10.04 -0.15
CA LEU A 35 6.73 -9.99 -1.58
C LEU A 35 5.24 -10.22 -1.83
N ARG A 36 4.61 -11.13 -1.08
CA ARG A 36 3.17 -11.40 -1.19
C ARG A 36 2.37 -10.17 -0.79
N ASP A 37 2.71 -9.55 0.33
CA ASP A 37 2.04 -8.37 0.84
C ASP A 37 2.21 -7.18 -0.11
N TYR A 38 3.41 -6.98 -0.63
CA TYR A 38 3.68 -5.95 -1.63
C TYR A 38 2.83 -6.15 -2.89
N ILE A 39 2.78 -7.36 -3.43
CA ILE A 39 1.98 -7.67 -4.63
C ILE A 39 0.48 -7.47 -4.34
N ALA A 40 -0.01 -7.89 -3.17
CA ALA A 40 -1.41 -7.72 -2.80
C ALA A 40 -1.79 -6.23 -2.68
N HIS A 41 -0.94 -5.44 -2.01
CA HIS A 41 -1.11 -4.00 -1.89
C HIS A 41 -1.11 -3.31 -3.25
N GLU A 42 -0.12 -3.61 -4.10
CA GLU A 42 0.03 -2.96 -5.41
C GLU A 42 -1.14 -3.27 -6.34
N ARG A 43 -1.65 -4.52 -6.31
CA ARG A 43 -2.86 -4.90 -7.06
C ARG A 43 -4.09 -4.14 -6.56
N ALA A 44 -4.26 -4.03 -5.25
CA ALA A 44 -5.39 -3.31 -4.67
C ALA A 44 -5.34 -1.81 -4.99
N LEU A 45 -4.15 -1.20 -4.97
CA LEU A 45 -3.96 0.20 -5.32
C LEU A 45 -4.23 0.44 -6.81
N THR A 46 -3.67 -0.40 -7.68
CA THR A 46 -3.89 -0.30 -9.13
C THR A 46 -5.38 -0.40 -9.47
N ALA A 47 -6.08 -1.39 -8.91
CA ALA A 47 -7.51 -1.57 -9.12
C ALA A 47 -8.34 -0.37 -8.64
N GLN A 48 -7.96 0.24 -7.51
CA GLN A 48 -8.61 1.46 -7.01
C GLN A 48 -8.40 2.65 -7.94
N ILE A 49 -7.18 2.82 -8.48
CA ILE A 49 -6.88 3.90 -9.43
C ILE A 49 -7.70 3.69 -10.71
N GLU A 50 -7.71 2.49 -11.27
CA GLU A 50 -8.50 2.17 -12.47
C GLU A 50 -9.99 2.43 -12.26
N LEU A 51 -10.54 2.04 -11.10
CA LEU A 51 -11.92 2.31 -10.74
C LEU A 51 -12.21 3.81 -10.63
N ALA A 52 -11.35 4.56 -9.92
CA ALA A 52 -11.51 5.99 -9.73
C ALA A 52 -11.46 6.76 -11.06
N VAL A 53 -10.57 6.35 -11.98
CA VAL A 53 -10.51 6.92 -13.34
C VAL A 53 -11.82 6.64 -14.09
N LYS A 54 -12.31 5.40 -14.05
CA LYS A 54 -13.59 5.05 -14.69
C LYS A 54 -14.77 5.84 -14.12
N GLU A 55 -14.86 6.00 -12.81
CA GLU A 55 -15.91 6.78 -12.16
C GLU A 55 -15.84 8.26 -12.55
N ALA A 56 -14.62 8.82 -12.64
CA ALA A 56 -14.39 10.17 -13.12
C ALA A 56 -14.84 10.36 -14.58
N ASP A 57 -14.51 9.41 -15.46
CA ASP A 57 -14.95 9.42 -16.86
C ASP A 57 -16.48 9.31 -17.01
N GLU A 58 -17.14 8.60 -16.09
CA GLU A 58 -18.60 8.53 -15.98
C GLU A 58 -19.22 9.77 -15.31
N GLY A 59 -18.41 10.76 -14.92
CA GLY A 59 -18.86 11.98 -14.25
C GLY A 59 -19.32 11.78 -12.81
N LYS A 60 -18.99 10.65 -12.17
CA LYS A 60 -19.35 10.32 -10.79
C LYS A 60 -18.45 11.06 -9.80
N PHE A 61 -18.63 12.36 -9.73
CA PHE A 61 -17.99 13.21 -8.72
C PHE A 61 -18.96 13.49 -7.56
N ALA A 62 -18.39 13.83 -6.41
CA ALA A 62 -19.18 14.34 -5.30
C ALA A 62 -19.87 15.65 -5.70
N THR A 63 -21.08 15.88 -5.19
CA THR A 63 -21.80 17.14 -5.43
C THR A 63 -21.17 18.29 -4.65
N GLU A 64 -21.43 19.53 -5.09
CA GLU A 64 -20.91 20.73 -4.42
C GLU A 64 -21.32 20.78 -2.93
N ASP A 65 -22.54 20.38 -2.61
CA ASP A 65 -23.07 20.31 -1.24
C ASP A 65 -22.31 19.28 -0.39
N GLN A 66 -22.00 18.11 -0.95
CA GLN A 66 -21.21 17.09 -0.26
C GLN A 66 -19.79 17.59 0.04
N VAL A 67 -19.18 18.30 -0.93
CA VAL A 67 -17.86 18.91 -0.76
C VAL A 67 -17.91 20.04 0.27
N ALA A 68 -18.95 20.87 0.27
CA ALA A 68 -19.14 21.94 1.25
C ALA A 68 -19.32 21.40 2.68
N ALA A 69 -20.13 20.35 2.86
CA ALA A 69 -20.32 19.68 4.14
C ALA A 69 -19.02 19.04 4.67
N MET A 70 -18.22 18.42 3.78
CA MET A 70 -16.92 17.84 4.12
C MET A 70 -15.93 18.93 4.59
N ARG A 71 -15.84 20.05 3.86
CA ARG A 71 -15.02 21.21 4.23
C ARG A 71 -15.41 21.79 5.58
N ALA A 72 -16.71 22.01 5.80
CA ALA A 72 -17.22 22.50 7.07
C ALA A 72 -16.86 21.55 8.23
N ARG A 73 -16.99 20.23 8.05
CA ARG A 73 -16.65 19.25 9.09
C ARG A 73 -15.15 19.21 9.41
N ARG A 74 -14.28 19.32 8.41
CA ARG A 74 -12.83 19.13 8.60
C ARG A 74 -12.08 20.41 8.98
N TRP A 75 -12.59 21.58 8.58
CA TRP A 75 -11.88 22.87 8.73
C TRP A 75 -12.61 23.93 9.57
N SER A 76 -13.82 23.67 10.10
CA SER A 76 -14.51 24.62 11.00
C SER A 76 -13.88 24.78 12.39
N ARG A 77 -12.86 23.98 12.74
CA ARG A 77 -12.19 24.06 14.07
C ARG A 77 -11.02 25.05 14.15
N SER A 78 -10.73 25.82 13.10
CA SER A 78 -9.64 26.82 13.12
C SER A 78 -10.11 28.26 12.87
N ALA A 79 -11.41 28.55 13.07
CA ALA A 79 -11.93 29.92 13.13
C ALA A 79 -12.37 30.21 14.57
N GLY A 80 -11.42 30.49 15.44
CA GLY A 80 -11.62 30.84 16.85
C GLY A 80 -10.30 31.20 17.50
#